data_AF-A0A1C5P8I9-F1
#
_entry.id   AF-A0A1C5P8I9-F1
#
_cell.length_a   1.000
_cell.length_b   1.000
_cell.length_c   1.000
_cell.angle_alpha   90.00
_cell.angle_beta   90.00
_cell.angle_gamma   90.00
#
_symmetry.space_group_name_H-M   'P 1'
#
loop_
_entity.id
_entity.type
_entity.pdbx_description
1 polymer ?
#
loop_
_entity_poly.entity_id
_entity_poly.type
_entity_poly.pdbx_seq_one_letter_code
_entity_poly.pdbx_strand_id
1 'polypeptide(L)'
;MRRIIKKLCPNFIKKRVIYLLKKVNQHKRRKRFGNIGSEDSYSYALNPDNIRQDTKIGKYCSISSNVWIAPGNHPSTWLTTSPVVYNSNIKELYSENLRNILDKENAEKKCEIGNDVWIGVNAVILQGVRIGDGAIIGTNAVITHDVPPYAIMGGTPAKIIKYRFDETMIRELLEVKWWNKPLSVLKNLSFDNPYEDVKYLQKYRYHIMNEMKLCFIITSVIYPCSTSLNYSDIRSAFDVDERIEQTQRSIRSVKEKCPNATVILIDGGEQDPKLQDMVDEYFYVGEEDEIKKAVGSQYKGLGEAYLILRVLDELKKYDYCFKLSGRYYLTEAFDVTDFQFSAFNFKNYTRKKTKTGESDYIKGSHSTRLYGVPGDRMEQYETALKKSIKELEKGTGIEYALPRYLKKEKFYYCNMLGVAGMCGVNREYLEE
;
A
#
# COMPACT_ATOMS: atom_id res chain seq x y z
N MET A 1 -34.55 -36.48 -10.93
CA MET A 1 -33.10 -36.60 -11.23
C MET A 1 -32.28 -37.39 -10.19
N ARG A 2 -32.26 -37.04 -8.90
CA ARG A 2 -31.41 -37.73 -7.88
C ARG A 2 -31.67 -39.25 -7.72
N ARG A 3 -32.91 -39.72 -7.93
CA ARG A 3 -33.26 -41.16 -7.85
C ARG A 3 -32.81 -41.99 -9.06
N ILE A 4 -32.76 -41.39 -10.25
CA ILE A 4 -32.41 -42.06 -11.52
C ILE A 4 -30.89 -42.30 -11.61
N ILE A 5 -30.10 -41.31 -11.16
CA ILE A 5 -28.62 -41.40 -11.13
C ILE A 5 -28.11 -42.43 -10.10
N LYS A 6 -28.91 -42.76 -9.08
CA LYS A 6 -28.55 -43.75 -8.05
C LYS A 6 -28.47 -45.18 -8.62
N LYS A 7 -29.18 -45.49 -9.71
CA LYS A 7 -29.27 -46.83 -10.31
C LYS A 7 -28.32 -47.07 -11.50
N LEU A 8 -27.81 -46.02 -12.16
CA LEU A 8 -27.22 -46.15 -13.51
C LEU A 8 -25.71 -45.82 -13.62
N CYS A 9 -24.96 -45.68 -12.53
CA CYS A 9 -23.56 -45.23 -12.62
C CYS A 9 -22.61 -46.03 -11.71
N PRO A 10 -21.53 -46.63 -12.26
CA PRO A 10 -20.44 -47.23 -11.47
C PRO A 10 -19.82 -46.21 -10.50
N ASN A 11 -19.27 -46.71 -9.38
CA ASN A 11 -18.79 -45.91 -8.23
C ASN A 11 -17.85 -44.75 -8.60
N PHE A 12 -17.12 -44.84 -9.72
CA PHE A 12 -16.23 -43.78 -10.21
C PHE A 12 -16.98 -42.53 -10.74
N ILE A 13 -18.08 -42.72 -11.49
CA ILE A 13 -18.91 -41.61 -12.00
C ILE A 13 -19.64 -40.93 -10.83
N LYS A 14 -20.04 -41.70 -9.81
CA LYS A 14 -20.64 -41.19 -8.58
C LYS A 14 -19.75 -40.18 -7.85
N LYS A 15 -18.45 -40.48 -7.71
CA LYS A 15 -17.47 -39.56 -7.10
C LYS A 15 -17.31 -38.29 -7.94
N ARG A 16 -17.24 -38.40 -9.27
CA ARG A 16 -17.06 -37.26 -10.18
C ARG A 16 -18.31 -36.35 -10.25
N VAL A 17 -19.52 -36.92 -10.24
CA VAL A 17 -20.79 -36.18 -10.20
C VAL A 17 -21.03 -35.54 -8.84
N ILE A 18 -20.73 -36.22 -7.73
CA ILE A 18 -20.79 -35.62 -6.38
C ILE A 18 -19.74 -34.52 -6.24
N TYR A 19 -18.53 -34.71 -6.77
CA TYR A 19 -17.49 -33.69 -6.83
C TYR A 19 -17.92 -32.47 -7.65
N LEU A 20 -18.49 -32.67 -8.85
CA LEU A 20 -19.04 -31.60 -9.67
C LEU A 20 -20.22 -30.90 -9.00
N LEU A 21 -21.12 -31.61 -8.33
CA LEU A 21 -22.22 -31.02 -7.55
C LEU A 21 -21.71 -30.25 -6.33
N LYS A 22 -20.66 -30.73 -5.65
CA LYS A 22 -19.96 -29.97 -4.60
C LYS A 22 -19.29 -28.72 -5.17
N LYS A 23 -18.69 -28.80 -6.37
CA LYS A 23 -18.07 -27.66 -7.07
C LYS A 23 -19.10 -26.63 -7.54
N VAL A 24 -20.25 -27.09 -8.04
CA VAL A 24 -21.40 -26.25 -8.43
C VAL A 24 -22.06 -25.63 -7.20
N ASN A 25 -22.19 -26.36 -6.09
CA ASN A 25 -22.67 -25.79 -4.82
C ASN A 25 -21.63 -24.86 -4.16
N GLN A 26 -20.33 -25.10 -4.30
CA GLN A 26 -19.27 -24.14 -3.94
C GLN A 26 -19.31 -22.90 -4.84
N HIS A 27 -19.57 -23.04 -6.14
CA HIS A 27 -19.78 -21.92 -7.06
C HIS A 27 -21.06 -21.14 -6.72
N LYS A 28 -22.14 -21.81 -6.30
CA LYS A 28 -23.37 -21.15 -5.83
C LYS A 28 -23.20 -20.50 -4.44
N ARG A 29 -22.38 -21.06 -3.54
CA ARG A 29 -22.02 -20.42 -2.26
C ARG A 29 -21.06 -19.23 -2.43
N ARG A 30 -20.24 -19.22 -3.47
CA ARG A 30 -19.33 -18.10 -3.80
C ARG A 30 -20.03 -16.82 -4.27
N LYS A 31 -21.34 -16.84 -4.53
CA LYS A 31 -22.12 -15.63 -4.86
C LYS A 31 -22.69 -14.86 -3.65
N ARG A 32 -22.39 -15.26 -2.41
CA ARG A 32 -22.90 -14.56 -1.21
C ARG A 32 -21.87 -13.71 -0.47
N PHE A 33 -20.58 -13.88 -0.72
CA PHE A 33 -19.52 -13.07 -0.12
C PHE A 33 -18.53 -12.70 -1.22
N GLY A 34 -18.56 -11.46 -1.67
CA GLY A 34 -17.49 -10.88 -2.45
C GLY A 34 -16.46 -10.29 -1.50
N ASN A 35 -15.23 -10.80 -1.50
CA ASN A 35 -14.12 -10.05 -0.92
C ASN A 35 -14.00 -8.74 -1.70
N ILE A 36 -13.89 -7.63 -0.99
CA ILE A 36 -13.75 -6.29 -1.54
C ILE A 36 -12.46 -5.68 -0.99
N GLY A 37 -11.75 -4.89 -1.79
CA GLY A 37 -10.42 -4.39 -1.41
C GLY A 37 -9.29 -5.37 -1.72
N SER A 38 -8.15 -5.22 -1.01
CA SER A 38 -6.97 -6.07 -1.18
C SER A 38 -7.16 -7.47 -0.58
N GLU A 39 -6.32 -8.43 -0.96
CA GLU A 39 -6.39 -9.83 -0.47
C GLU A 39 -6.29 -9.94 1.07
N ASP A 40 -5.62 -8.99 1.72
CA ASP A 40 -5.40 -8.89 3.17
C ASP A 40 -6.34 -7.87 3.85
N SER A 41 -7.37 -7.38 3.14
CA SER A 41 -8.26 -6.37 3.69
C SER A 41 -9.19 -6.93 4.76
N TYR A 42 -9.54 -8.22 4.72
CA TYR A 42 -10.60 -8.81 5.55
C TYR A 42 -11.98 -8.15 5.39
N SER A 43 -12.18 -7.36 4.33
CA SER A 43 -13.44 -6.68 4.02
C SER A 43 -14.32 -7.54 3.11
N TYR A 44 -15.63 -7.54 3.37
CA TYR A 44 -16.59 -8.29 2.57
C TYR A 44 -17.85 -7.50 2.23
N ALA A 45 -18.47 -7.83 1.10
CA ALA A 45 -19.80 -7.37 0.70
C ALA A 45 -20.70 -8.53 0.28
N LEU A 46 -21.96 -8.49 0.70
CA LEU A 46 -22.96 -9.49 0.29
C LEU A 46 -23.50 -9.25 -1.13
N ASN A 47 -23.45 -8.01 -1.64
CA ASN A 47 -23.89 -7.60 -2.98
C ASN A 47 -22.89 -6.59 -3.62
N PRO A 48 -21.68 -7.03 -4.01
CA PRO A 48 -20.65 -6.12 -4.51
C PRO A 48 -20.98 -5.42 -5.83
N ASP A 49 -21.92 -5.96 -6.62
CA ASP A 49 -22.32 -5.38 -7.93
C ASP A 49 -22.96 -3.98 -7.81
N ASN A 50 -23.45 -3.61 -6.64
CA ASN A 50 -24.05 -2.30 -6.36
C ASN A 50 -23.01 -1.25 -5.90
N ILE A 51 -21.73 -1.62 -5.83
CA ILE A 51 -20.63 -0.75 -5.43
C ILE A 51 -19.91 -0.30 -6.70
N ARG A 52 -19.82 1.01 -6.90
CA ARG A 52 -19.09 1.58 -8.06
C ARG A 52 -17.62 1.13 -8.03
N GLN A 53 -17.09 0.69 -9.17
CA GLN A 53 -15.80 -0.01 -9.26
C GLN A 53 -14.58 0.78 -8.77
N ASP A 54 -14.65 2.11 -8.81
CA ASP A 54 -13.61 3.05 -8.39
C ASP A 54 -13.75 3.47 -6.92
N THR A 55 -14.71 2.91 -6.18
CA THR A 55 -14.85 3.09 -4.73
C THR A 55 -13.64 2.48 -4.03
N LYS A 56 -12.95 3.28 -3.21
CA LYS A 56 -11.92 2.76 -2.31
C LYS A 56 -12.58 2.25 -1.05
N ILE A 57 -12.20 1.05 -0.60
CA ILE A 57 -12.71 0.47 0.64
C ILE A 57 -11.53 0.00 1.48
N GLY A 58 -11.51 0.46 2.73
CA GLY A 58 -10.50 0.09 3.72
C GLY A 58 -10.63 -1.36 4.19
N LYS A 59 -9.86 -1.68 5.22
CA LYS A 59 -9.79 -3.03 5.82
C LYS A 59 -10.93 -3.27 6.82
N TYR A 60 -11.22 -4.53 7.11
CA TYR A 60 -12.15 -5.01 8.12
C TYR A 60 -13.58 -4.46 7.99
N CYS A 61 -14.00 -4.12 6.77
CA CYS A 61 -15.34 -3.61 6.51
C CYS A 61 -16.37 -4.74 6.38
N SER A 62 -17.56 -4.50 6.93
CA SER A 62 -18.70 -5.41 6.86
C SER A 62 -19.84 -4.73 6.08
N ILE A 63 -20.03 -5.11 4.81
CA ILE A 63 -21.06 -4.52 3.95
C ILE A 63 -22.19 -5.52 3.72
N SER A 64 -23.36 -5.17 4.23
CA SER A 64 -24.53 -6.05 4.21
C SER A 64 -25.21 -6.11 2.83
N SER A 65 -26.33 -6.82 2.76
CA SER A 65 -27.07 -7.02 1.51
C SER A 65 -27.74 -5.75 1.01
N ASN A 66 -27.82 -5.63 -0.31
CA ASN A 66 -28.49 -4.54 -1.02
C ASN A 66 -28.01 -3.13 -0.62
N VAL A 67 -26.74 -3.00 -0.26
CA VAL A 67 -26.08 -1.70 -0.09
C VAL A 67 -25.76 -1.11 -1.47
N TRP A 68 -26.00 0.18 -1.67
CA TRP A 68 -25.59 0.91 -2.87
C TRP A 68 -24.53 1.95 -2.52
N ILE A 69 -23.41 1.95 -3.23
CA ILE A 69 -22.32 2.93 -3.02
C ILE A 69 -22.00 3.62 -4.34
N ALA A 70 -22.10 4.95 -4.32
CA ALA A 70 -21.98 5.82 -5.47
C ALA A 70 -22.92 5.41 -6.64
N PRO A 71 -24.24 5.29 -6.43
CA PRO A 71 -25.16 5.16 -7.55
C PRO A 71 -25.03 6.37 -8.49
N GLY A 72 -25.16 6.13 -9.80
CA GLY A 72 -25.01 7.19 -10.81
C GLY A 72 -26.10 8.26 -10.69
N ASN A 73 -25.68 9.53 -10.76
CA ASN A 73 -26.59 10.66 -10.82
C ASN A 73 -26.62 11.26 -12.22
N HIS A 74 -27.78 11.82 -12.58
CA HIS A 74 -27.94 12.60 -13.80
C HIS A 74 -27.74 14.09 -13.52
N PRO A 75 -27.20 14.88 -14.47
CA PRO A 75 -27.08 16.32 -14.31
C PRO A 75 -28.45 16.97 -14.06
N SER A 76 -28.63 17.59 -12.89
CA SER A 76 -29.91 18.22 -12.50
C SER A 76 -30.03 19.69 -12.93
N THR A 77 -28.92 20.29 -13.36
CA THR A 77 -28.83 21.70 -13.80
C THR A 77 -28.82 21.86 -15.32
N TRP A 78 -28.75 20.75 -16.07
CA TRP A 78 -28.85 20.78 -17.52
C TRP A 78 -30.31 20.94 -17.96
N LEU A 79 -30.51 21.30 -19.23
CA LEU A 79 -31.86 21.45 -19.80
C LEU A 79 -32.72 20.18 -19.65
N THR A 80 -32.09 19.01 -19.61
CA THR A 80 -32.76 17.72 -19.38
C THR A 80 -31.94 16.84 -18.43
N THR A 81 -32.63 16.09 -17.58
CA THR A 81 -32.04 15.03 -16.76
C THR A 81 -31.91 13.71 -17.53
N SER A 82 -32.47 13.63 -18.75
CA SER A 82 -32.40 12.44 -19.58
C SER A 82 -30.97 12.20 -20.08
N PRO A 83 -30.50 10.94 -20.13
CA PRO A 83 -29.21 10.61 -20.72
C PRO A 83 -29.18 10.76 -22.25
N VAL A 84 -30.28 11.20 -22.88
CA VAL A 84 -30.41 11.32 -24.33
C VAL A 84 -29.26 12.08 -25.01
N VAL A 85 -28.68 13.07 -24.33
CA VAL A 85 -27.60 13.90 -24.89
C VAL A 85 -26.18 13.37 -24.66
N TYR A 86 -26.02 12.31 -23.86
CA TYR A 86 -24.71 11.70 -23.54
C TYR A 86 -24.74 10.17 -23.58
N ASN A 87 -25.81 9.58 -24.10
CA ASN A 87 -25.94 8.15 -24.38
C ASN A 87 -25.59 7.90 -25.85
N SER A 88 -24.45 7.25 -26.09
CA SER A 88 -23.96 6.96 -27.44
C SER A 88 -24.87 6.08 -28.29
N ASN A 89 -25.89 5.45 -27.69
CA ASN A 89 -26.90 4.69 -28.43
C ASN A 89 -27.96 5.58 -29.11
N ILE A 90 -28.06 6.87 -28.74
CA ILE A 90 -29.04 7.81 -29.29
C ILE A 90 -28.30 8.85 -30.13
N LYS A 91 -28.02 8.49 -31.38
CA LYS A 91 -27.07 9.23 -32.24
C LYS A 91 -27.55 10.64 -32.59
N GLU A 92 -28.85 10.86 -32.65
CA GLU A 92 -29.49 12.10 -33.09
C GLU A 92 -29.24 13.27 -32.14
N LEU A 93 -29.07 12.98 -30.84
CA LEU A 93 -28.93 13.99 -29.79
C LEU A 93 -27.61 13.86 -29.00
N TYR A 94 -26.79 12.85 -29.31
CA TYR A 94 -25.54 12.59 -28.62
C TYR A 94 -24.52 13.74 -28.81
N SER A 95 -23.90 14.16 -27.72
CA SER A 95 -22.80 15.12 -27.72
C SER A 95 -21.59 14.56 -26.96
N GLU A 96 -20.50 14.37 -27.68
CA GLU A 96 -19.21 13.94 -27.12
C GLU A 96 -18.69 14.97 -26.09
N ASN A 97 -18.90 16.26 -26.34
CA ASN A 97 -18.50 17.31 -25.39
C ASN A 97 -19.24 17.20 -24.06
N LEU A 98 -20.56 16.99 -24.09
CA LEU A 98 -21.36 16.80 -22.87
C LEU A 98 -20.97 15.50 -22.15
N ARG A 99 -20.70 14.43 -22.89
CA ARG A 99 -20.18 13.17 -22.33
C ARG A 99 -18.87 13.39 -21.57
N ASN A 100 -17.92 14.11 -22.17
CA ASN A 100 -16.63 14.42 -21.58
C ASN A 100 -16.73 15.29 -20.32
N ILE A 101 -17.62 16.29 -20.31
CA ILE A 101 -17.89 17.10 -19.11
C ILE A 101 -18.40 16.20 -17.97
N LEU A 102 -19.39 15.35 -18.26
CA LEU A 102 -19.97 14.44 -17.26
C LEU A 102 -18.94 13.43 -16.72
N ASP A 103 -18.07 12.90 -17.59
CA ASP A 103 -17.03 11.97 -17.17
C ASP A 103 -16.00 12.62 -16.25
N LYS A 104 -15.59 13.86 -16.54
CA LYS A 104 -14.71 14.64 -15.66
C LYS A 104 -15.36 14.86 -14.29
N GLU A 105 -16.61 15.33 -14.26
CA GLU A 105 -17.33 15.53 -13.00
C GLU A 105 -17.49 14.24 -12.18
N ASN A 106 -17.77 13.10 -12.83
CA ASN A 106 -17.94 11.83 -12.14
C ASN A 106 -16.62 11.27 -11.61
N ALA A 107 -15.51 11.51 -12.32
CA ALA A 107 -14.17 11.08 -11.91
C ALA A 107 -13.72 11.76 -10.61
N GLU A 108 -14.23 12.95 -10.31
CA GLU A 108 -13.99 13.69 -9.06
C GLU A 108 -14.86 13.19 -7.89
N LYS A 109 -16.03 12.60 -8.17
CA LYS A 109 -17.02 12.17 -7.17
C LYS A 109 -16.82 10.71 -6.73
N LYS A 110 -15.58 10.35 -6.38
CA LYS A 110 -15.24 9.00 -5.87
C LYS A 110 -15.60 8.86 -4.41
N CYS A 111 -16.20 7.72 -4.05
CA CYS A 111 -16.45 7.39 -2.64
C CYS A 111 -15.21 6.73 -2.03
N GLU A 112 -14.95 7.07 -0.78
CA GLU A 112 -13.91 6.45 0.04
C GLU A 112 -14.54 5.93 1.32
N ILE A 113 -14.47 4.61 1.52
CA ILE A 113 -14.90 3.94 2.74
C ILE A 113 -13.64 3.64 3.54
N GLY A 114 -13.58 4.12 4.79
CA GLY A 114 -12.50 3.87 5.72
C GLY A 114 -12.37 2.40 6.13
N ASN A 115 -11.66 2.17 7.22
CA ASN A 115 -11.42 0.86 7.83
C ASN A 115 -12.47 0.59 8.92
N ASP A 116 -12.73 -0.68 9.25
CA ASP A 116 -13.67 -1.09 10.31
C ASP A 116 -15.09 -0.49 10.14
N VAL A 117 -15.52 -0.26 8.89
CA VAL A 117 -16.85 0.31 8.62
C VAL A 117 -17.90 -0.79 8.55
N TRP A 118 -18.99 -0.63 9.29
CA TRP A 118 -20.17 -1.50 9.17
C TRP A 118 -21.28 -0.79 8.42
N ILE A 119 -21.74 -1.36 7.30
CA ILE A 119 -22.82 -0.82 6.49
C ILE A 119 -24.02 -1.78 6.51
N GLY A 120 -25.11 -1.31 7.11
CA GLY A 120 -26.36 -2.04 7.29
C GLY A 120 -27.11 -2.29 5.98
N VAL A 121 -28.04 -3.24 6.03
CA VAL A 121 -28.87 -3.66 4.88
C VAL A 121 -29.56 -2.44 4.24
N ASN A 122 -29.66 -2.41 2.90
CA ASN A 122 -30.36 -1.38 2.13
C ASN A 122 -29.83 0.07 2.30
N ALA A 123 -28.66 0.27 2.90
CA ALA A 123 -28.08 1.61 2.97
C ALA A 123 -27.67 2.12 1.57
N VAL A 124 -27.80 3.42 1.35
CA VAL A 124 -27.38 4.10 0.12
C VAL A 124 -26.36 5.18 0.49
N ILE A 125 -25.18 5.10 -0.11
CA ILE A 125 -24.11 6.11 0.02
C ILE A 125 -24.02 6.84 -1.30
N LEU A 126 -24.33 8.14 -1.31
CA LEU A 126 -24.29 8.96 -2.52
C LEU A 126 -22.84 9.17 -3.01
N GLN A 127 -22.71 9.43 -4.31
CA GLN A 127 -21.40 9.66 -4.95
C GLN A 127 -20.62 10.81 -4.30
N GLY A 128 -19.30 10.64 -4.20
CA GLY A 128 -18.40 11.65 -3.62
C GLY A 128 -18.33 11.66 -2.09
N VAL A 129 -19.11 10.82 -1.40
CA VAL A 129 -19.11 10.74 0.07
C VAL A 129 -17.90 9.96 0.58
N ARG A 130 -17.30 10.47 1.66
CA ARG A 130 -16.28 9.80 2.47
C ARG A 130 -16.87 9.27 3.78
N ILE A 131 -16.59 8.02 4.10
CA ILE A 131 -16.98 7.39 5.37
C ILE A 131 -15.74 7.18 6.23
N GLY A 132 -15.69 7.81 7.40
CA GLY A 132 -14.58 7.71 8.34
C GLY A 132 -14.40 6.31 8.94
N ASP A 133 -13.19 6.05 9.44
CA ASP A 133 -12.84 4.78 10.07
C ASP A 133 -13.78 4.45 11.24
N GLY A 134 -14.17 3.18 11.39
CA GLY A 134 -15.00 2.70 12.47
C GLY A 134 -16.47 3.15 12.42
N ALA A 135 -16.90 3.89 11.40
CA ALA A 135 -18.28 4.36 11.31
C ALA A 135 -19.28 3.21 11.13
N ILE A 136 -20.51 3.42 11.61
CA ILE A 136 -21.64 2.50 11.44
C ILE A 136 -22.73 3.21 10.66
N ILE A 137 -23.11 2.63 9.52
CA ILE A 137 -24.22 3.11 8.70
C ILE A 137 -25.41 2.20 8.95
N GLY A 138 -26.46 2.77 9.58
CA GLY A 138 -27.68 2.04 9.90
C GLY A 138 -28.41 1.49 8.67
N THR A 139 -29.24 0.47 8.89
CA THR A 139 -30.09 -0.10 7.85
C THR A 139 -31.06 0.93 7.27
N ASN A 140 -31.25 0.89 5.94
CA ASN A 140 -32.05 1.85 5.16
C ASN A 140 -31.58 3.31 5.26
N ALA A 141 -30.36 3.59 5.76
CA ALA A 141 -29.86 4.95 5.83
C ALA A 141 -29.46 5.49 4.45
N VAL A 142 -29.74 6.77 4.18
CA VAL A 142 -29.28 7.48 2.98
C VAL A 142 -28.24 8.51 3.37
N ILE A 143 -26.98 8.21 3.08
CA ILE A 143 -25.83 9.05 3.39
C ILE A 143 -25.60 10.04 2.24
N THR A 144 -25.78 11.32 2.55
CA THR A 144 -25.71 12.43 1.58
C THR A 144 -24.49 13.32 1.74
N HIS A 145 -23.68 13.10 2.78
CA HIS A 145 -22.52 13.89 3.15
C HIS A 145 -21.51 13.03 3.91
N ASP A 146 -20.29 13.54 4.07
CA ASP A 146 -19.20 12.84 4.74
C ASP A 146 -19.56 12.45 6.18
N VAL A 147 -19.11 11.26 6.57
CA VAL A 147 -19.40 10.67 7.89
C VAL A 147 -18.12 10.70 8.74
N PRO A 148 -18.15 11.31 9.93
CA PRO A 148 -17.00 11.32 10.83
C PRO A 148 -16.61 9.91 11.27
N PRO A 149 -15.33 9.68 11.64
CA PRO A 149 -14.90 8.41 12.22
C PRO A 149 -15.73 8.03 13.45
N TYR A 150 -16.00 6.74 13.60
CA TYR A 150 -16.74 6.14 14.72
C TYR A 150 -18.17 6.67 14.94
N ALA A 151 -18.70 7.49 14.02
CA ALA A 151 -20.08 7.95 14.07
C ALA A 151 -21.05 6.82 13.69
N ILE A 152 -22.21 6.82 14.34
CA ILE A 152 -23.34 5.93 14.01
C ILE A 152 -24.40 6.77 13.30
N MET A 153 -24.61 6.51 12.01
CA MET A 153 -25.54 7.24 11.15
C MET A 153 -26.85 6.47 10.97
N GLY A 154 -27.98 7.17 10.87
CA GLY A 154 -29.25 6.54 10.48
C GLY A 154 -30.30 7.54 9.98
N GLY A 155 -31.28 7.04 9.22
CA GLY A 155 -32.37 7.83 8.66
C GLY A 155 -32.19 8.24 7.19
N THR A 156 -33.17 8.99 6.67
CA THR A 156 -33.21 9.48 5.28
C THR A 156 -33.72 10.94 5.25
N PRO A 157 -32.85 11.94 5.06
CA PRO A 157 -31.39 11.83 5.01
C PRO A 157 -30.84 11.38 6.37
N ALA A 158 -29.73 10.64 6.33
CA ALA A 158 -29.12 10.11 7.53
C ALA A 158 -28.50 11.22 8.39
N LYS A 159 -28.61 11.08 9.71
CA LYS A 159 -28.00 11.96 10.70
C LYS A 159 -27.18 11.15 11.69
N ILE A 160 -26.25 11.80 12.38
CA ILE A 160 -25.52 11.20 13.51
C ILE A 160 -26.54 10.90 14.61
N ILE A 161 -26.60 9.64 15.03
CA ILE A 161 -27.37 9.18 16.20
C ILE A 161 -26.52 9.36 17.46
N LYS A 162 -25.28 8.87 17.41
CA LYS A 162 -24.26 8.97 18.46
C LYS A 162 -22.90 8.56 17.90
N TYR A 163 -21.86 8.62 18.72
CA TYR A 163 -20.57 7.99 18.46
C TYR A 163 -20.47 6.63 19.17
N ARG A 164 -19.62 5.73 18.64
CA ARG A 164 -19.32 4.43 19.29
C ARG A 164 -18.63 4.59 20.63
N PHE A 165 -17.75 5.58 20.74
CA PHE A 165 -16.90 5.85 21.90
C PHE A 165 -16.87 7.35 22.20
N ASP A 166 -16.27 7.74 23.33
CA ASP A 166 -15.94 9.14 23.60
C ASP A 166 -14.81 9.66 22.70
N GLU A 167 -14.61 10.98 22.68
CA GLU A 167 -13.63 11.65 21.84
C GLU A 167 -12.18 11.21 22.13
N THR A 168 -11.86 10.91 23.39
CA THR A 168 -10.51 10.49 23.79
C THR A 168 -10.20 9.12 23.18
N MET A 169 -11.10 8.16 23.35
CA MET A 169 -10.97 6.82 22.78
C MET A 169 -10.95 6.86 21.25
N ILE A 170 -11.77 7.70 20.61
CA ILE A 170 -11.74 7.88 19.13
C ILE A 170 -10.38 8.37 18.67
N ARG A 171 -9.81 9.39 19.33
CA ARG A 171 -8.49 9.92 19.00
C ARG A 171 -7.41 8.85 19.14
N GLU A 172 -7.42 8.10 20.24
CA GLU A 172 -6.46 7.03 20.48
C GLU A 172 -6.57 5.91 19.44
N LEU A 173 -7.78 5.51 19.07
CA LEU A 173 -8.00 4.50 18.03
C LEU A 173 -7.49 4.97 16.65
N LEU A 174 -7.73 6.23 16.30
CA LEU A 174 -7.24 6.85 15.06
C LEU A 174 -5.72 7.04 15.04
N GLU A 175 -5.09 7.14 16.22
CA GLU A 175 -3.64 7.17 16.36
C GLU A 175 -3.04 5.77 16.21
N VAL A 176 -3.57 4.78 16.93
CA VAL A 176 -3.01 3.41 16.90
C VAL A 176 -3.32 2.66 15.62
N LYS A 177 -4.37 3.01 14.86
CA LYS A 177 -4.73 2.42 13.55
C LYS A 177 -4.56 0.90 13.52
N TRP A 178 -5.25 0.21 14.43
CA TRP A 178 -5.07 -1.22 14.67
C TRP A 178 -5.18 -2.05 13.38
N TRP A 179 -6.02 -1.64 12.42
CA TRP A 179 -6.21 -2.31 11.13
C TRP A 179 -4.93 -2.40 10.26
N ASN A 180 -3.91 -1.57 10.51
CA ASN A 180 -2.64 -1.68 9.80
C ASN A 180 -1.64 -2.63 10.47
N LYS A 181 -1.89 -3.06 11.72
CA LYS A 181 -0.91 -3.81 12.50
C LYS A 181 -0.72 -5.24 11.98
N PRO A 182 0.49 -5.80 12.09
CA PRO A 182 0.76 -7.17 11.69
C PRO A 182 -0.15 -8.16 12.43
N LEU A 183 -0.52 -9.26 11.75
CA LEU A 183 -1.32 -10.33 12.35
C LEU A 183 -0.68 -10.92 13.62
N SER A 184 0.65 -10.89 13.74
CA SER A 184 1.35 -11.31 14.96
C SER A 184 1.03 -10.44 16.16
N VAL A 185 0.74 -9.15 15.94
CA VAL A 185 0.32 -8.20 16.98
C VAL A 185 -1.17 -8.36 17.25
N LEU A 186 -1.98 -8.42 16.19
CA LEU A 186 -3.45 -8.52 16.28
C LEU A 186 -3.92 -9.78 17.01
N LYS A 187 -3.19 -10.89 16.93
CA LYS A 187 -3.50 -12.14 17.66
C LYS A 187 -3.46 -12.00 19.18
N ASN A 188 -2.83 -10.96 19.71
CA ASN A 188 -2.71 -10.71 21.14
C ASN A 188 -3.82 -9.77 21.65
N LEU A 189 -4.67 -9.25 20.77
CA LEU A 189 -5.80 -8.39 21.14
C LEU A 189 -7.02 -9.25 21.51
N SER A 190 -7.81 -8.75 22.44
CA SER A 190 -9.06 -9.36 22.90
C SER A 190 -10.23 -9.07 21.94
N PHE A 191 -10.21 -7.89 21.31
CA PHE A 191 -11.24 -7.29 20.45
C PHE A 191 -12.57 -6.97 21.13
N ASP A 192 -12.91 -7.60 22.26
CA ASP A 192 -14.10 -7.33 23.05
C ASP A 192 -13.87 -6.28 24.16
N ASN A 193 -12.61 -5.93 24.44
CA ASN A 193 -12.24 -4.84 25.33
C ASN A 193 -11.31 -3.81 24.63
N PRO A 194 -11.87 -2.80 23.95
CA PRO A 194 -11.08 -1.84 23.16
C PRO A 194 -10.13 -0.99 24.02
N TYR A 195 -10.43 -0.74 25.30
CA TYR A 195 -9.58 0.07 26.18
C TYR A 195 -8.26 -0.65 26.50
N GLU A 196 -8.32 -1.93 26.85
CA GLU A 196 -7.11 -2.72 27.11
C GLU A 196 -6.32 -2.98 25.82
N ASP A 197 -7.01 -3.19 24.70
CA ASP A 197 -6.36 -3.39 23.40
C ASP A 197 -5.61 -2.12 22.94
N VAL A 198 -6.20 -0.93 23.10
CA VAL A 198 -5.53 0.35 22.80
C VAL A 198 -4.31 0.55 23.69
N LYS A 199 -4.44 0.27 25.00
CA LYS A 199 -3.32 0.35 25.95
C LYS A 199 -2.18 -0.61 25.58
N TYR A 200 -2.51 -1.83 25.15
CA TYR A 200 -1.53 -2.78 24.64
C TYR A 200 -0.82 -2.23 23.39
N LEU A 201 -1.55 -1.66 22.44
CA LEU A 201 -0.98 -1.10 21.21
C LEU A 201 -0.10 0.13 21.48
N GLN A 202 -0.48 0.98 22.44
CA GLN A 202 0.34 2.10 22.89
C GLN A 202 1.65 1.61 23.54
N LYS A 203 1.58 0.58 24.40
CA LYS A 203 2.77 -0.04 24.98
C LYS A 203 3.67 -0.67 23.93
N TYR A 204 3.09 -1.34 22.94
CA TYR A 204 3.81 -1.90 21.79
C TYR A 204 4.54 -0.80 21.00
N ARG A 205 3.87 0.31 20.70
CA ARG A 205 4.48 1.49 20.07
C ARG A 205 5.62 2.05 20.91
N TYR A 206 5.43 2.20 22.22
CA TYR A 206 6.45 2.71 23.13
C TYR A 206 7.71 1.84 23.10
N HIS A 207 7.56 0.52 23.18
CA HIS A 207 8.68 -0.43 23.11
C HIS A 207 9.48 -0.27 21.81
N ILE A 208 8.80 -0.22 20.66
CA ILE A 208 9.46 -0.03 19.36
C ILE A 208 10.21 1.30 19.29
N MET A 209 9.55 2.38 19.73
CA MET A 209 10.10 3.73 19.57
C MET A 209 11.24 4.05 20.53
N ASN A 210 11.30 3.40 21.70
CA ASN A 210 12.21 3.81 22.78
C ASN A 210 13.15 2.70 23.27
N GLU A 211 12.81 1.43 23.09
CA GLU A 211 13.62 0.31 23.61
C GLU A 211 14.35 -0.44 22.49
N MET A 212 13.79 -0.49 21.28
CA MET A 212 14.45 -1.12 20.14
C MET A 212 15.55 -0.24 19.53
N LYS A 213 16.69 -0.85 19.21
CA LYS A 213 17.77 -0.25 18.41
C LYS A 213 17.39 -0.30 16.93
N LEU A 214 16.74 0.76 16.46
CA LEU A 214 16.35 0.92 15.06
C LEU A 214 17.45 1.63 14.27
N CYS A 215 17.68 1.18 13.04
CA CYS A 215 18.62 1.82 12.10
C CYS A 215 17.94 2.10 10.76
N PHE A 216 18.14 3.27 10.19
CA PHE A 216 17.81 3.61 8.82
C PHE A 216 19.08 3.74 7.98
N ILE A 217 19.22 2.86 7.01
CA ILE A 217 20.30 2.87 6.03
C ILE A 217 19.81 3.65 4.82
N ILE A 218 20.38 4.82 4.60
CA ILE A 218 20.11 5.66 3.45
C ILE A 218 21.21 5.42 2.43
N THR A 219 20.87 4.82 1.29
CA THR A 219 21.81 4.68 0.17
C THR A 219 21.63 5.85 -0.79
N SER A 220 22.70 6.58 -1.09
CA SER A 220 22.71 7.66 -2.08
C SER A 220 23.81 7.49 -3.13
N VAL A 221 23.66 8.21 -4.23
CA VAL A 221 24.68 8.41 -5.26
C VAL A 221 24.54 9.87 -5.66
N ILE A 222 25.17 10.78 -4.93
CA ILE A 222 24.96 12.22 -5.13
C ILE A 222 25.46 12.67 -6.49
N TYR A 223 26.60 12.13 -6.90
CA TYR A 223 27.26 12.38 -8.19
C TYR A 223 26.95 11.21 -9.15
N PRO A 224 25.87 11.28 -9.93
CA PRO A 224 25.56 10.23 -10.88
C PRO A 224 26.58 10.20 -12.03
N CYS A 225 26.93 8.99 -12.49
CA CYS A 225 27.59 8.80 -13.76
C CYS A 225 26.73 9.30 -14.94
N SER A 226 27.36 9.54 -16.09
CA SER A 226 26.66 9.87 -17.34
C SER A 226 25.91 8.69 -17.96
N THR A 227 26.06 7.47 -17.42
CA THR A 227 25.44 6.26 -17.95
C THR A 227 23.94 6.21 -17.64
N SER A 228 23.12 6.21 -18.68
CA SER A 228 21.66 6.09 -18.63
C SER A 228 21.19 4.82 -17.91
N LEU A 229 19.96 4.83 -17.41
CA LEU A 229 19.36 3.65 -16.79
C LEU A 229 18.76 2.75 -17.88
N ASN A 230 18.68 1.45 -17.63
CA ASN A 230 18.11 0.49 -18.58
C ASN A 230 16.65 0.78 -18.98
N TYR A 231 15.93 1.59 -18.21
CA TYR A 231 14.54 1.99 -18.46
C TYR A 231 14.35 3.48 -18.78
N SER A 232 15.42 4.28 -18.86
CA SER A 232 15.33 5.72 -19.18
C SER A 232 16.59 6.26 -19.86
N ASP A 233 16.41 7.19 -20.79
CA ASP A 233 17.49 7.76 -21.60
C ASP A 233 18.46 8.67 -20.81
N ILE A 234 18.06 9.15 -19.62
CA ILE A 234 18.93 9.88 -18.69
C ILE A 234 19.08 9.15 -17.36
N ARG A 235 20.23 9.34 -16.69
CA ARG A 235 20.51 8.77 -15.36
C ARG A 235 19.75 9.46 -14.24
N SER A 236 19.59 10.77 -14.38
CA SER A 236 19.00 11.67 -13.41
C SER A 236 18.48 12.90 -14.14
N ALA A 237 17.26 13.33 -13.83
CA ALA A 237 16.81 14.67 -14.20
C ALA A 237 17.27 15.75 -13.19
N PHE A 238 17.82 15.31 -12.06
CA PHE A 238 18.29 16.17 -10.97
C PHE A 238 19.80 16.36 -11.02
N ASP A 239 20.23 17.60 -10.80
CA ASP A 239 21.63 17.96 -10.59
C ASP A 239 22.13 17.55 -9.18
N VAL A 240 23.39 17.90 -8.88
CA VAL A 240 24.06 17.53 -7.62
C VAL A 240 23.39 18.20 -6.42
N ASP A 241 23.06 19.49 -6.52
CA ASP A 241 22.46 20.25 -5.42
C ASP A 241 21.03 19.75 -5.12
N GLU A 242 20.24 19.48 -6.16
CA GLU A 242 18.91 18.88 -6.03
C GLU A 242 18.97 17.49 -5.39
N ARG A 243 20.02 16.70 -5.67
CA ARG A 243 20.23 15.37 -5.05
C ARG A 243 20.66 15.46 -3.60
N ILE A 244 21.49 16.45 -3.25
CA ILE A 244 21.81 16.75 -1.86
C ILE A 244 20.52 17.10 -1.12
N GLU A 245 19.69 17.99 -1.65
CA GLU A 245 18.41 18.36 -1.04
C GLU A 245 17.48 17.15 -0.85
N GLN A 246 17.37 16.28 -1.87
CA GLN A 246 16.62 15.02 -1.77
C GLN A 246 17.13 14.13 -0.63
N THR A 247 18.45 14.00 -0.49
CA THR A 247 19.07 13.19 0.56
C THR A 247 18.85 13.82 1.94
N GLN A 248 19.01 15.14 2.05
CA GLN A 248 18.71 15.90 3.27
C GLN A 248 17.24 15.76 3.69
N ARG A 249 16.30 15.78 2.73
CA ARG A 249 14.87 15.55 3.00
C ARG A 249 14.62 14.13 3.49
N SER A 250 15.28 13.14 2.89
CA SER A 250 15.21 11.74 3.32
C SER A 250 15.66 11.61 4.78
N ILE A 251 16.83 12.16 5.13
CA ILE A 251 17.38 12.15 6.50
C ILE A 251 16.44 12.87 7.48
N ARG A 252 15.99 14.09 7.16
CA ARG A 252 15.09 14.87 8.02
C ARG A 252 13.79 14.11 8.31
N SER A 253 13.19 13.49 7.29
CA SER A 253 11.96 12.72 7.48
C SER A 253 12.15 11.51 8.40
N VAL A 254 13.31 10.86 8.36
CA VAL A 254 13.64 9.77 9.30
C VAL A 254 13.75 10.31 10.72
N LYS A 255 14.54 11.37 10.94
CA LYS A 255 14.71 11.98 12.27
C LYS A 255 13.40 12.50 12.85
N GLU A 256 12.49 13.00 12.01
CA GLU A 256 11.17 13.46 12.44
C GLU A 256 10.25 12.29 12.85
N LYS A 257 10.17 11.24 12.02
CA LYS A 257 9.24 10.11 12.27
C LYS A 257 9.78 9.08 13.26
N CYS A 258 11.09 8.94 13.35
CA CYS A 258 11.81 7.97 14.18
C CYS A 258 13.03 8.63 14.86
N PRO A 259 12.82 9.56 15.81
CA PRO A 259 13.91 10.36 16.39
C PRO A 259 14.99 9.56 17.12
N ASN A 260 14.65 8.37 17.63
CA ASN A 260 15.59 7.50 18.32
C ASN A 260 16.30 6.50 17.39
N ALA A 261 15.98 6.50 16.09
CA ALA A 261 16.64 5.61 15.15
C ALA A 261 17.97 6.19 14.70
N THR A 262 18.99 5.33 14.64
CA THR A 262 20.29 5.68 14.05
C THR A 262 20.15 5.82 12.54
N VAL A 263 20.68 6.90 11.97
CA VAL A 263 20.73 7.14 10.53
C VAL A 263 22.14 6.91 10.03
N ILE A 264 22.29 5.92 9.15
CA ILE A 264 23.53 5.62 8.44
C ILE A 264 23.36 6.04 6.98
N LEU A 265 24.19 6.96 6.50
CA LEU A 265 24.27 7.31 5.09
C LEU A 265 25.43 6.57 4.43
N ILE A 266 25.13 5.84 3.36
CA ILE A 266 26.12 5.21 2.48
C ILE A 266 26.05 5.93 1.15
N ASP A 267 27.11 6.66 0.79
CA ASP A 267 27.20 7.34 -0.49
C ASP A 267 28.26 6.71 -1.40
N GLY A 268 27.84 6.43 -2.63
CA GLY A 268 28.71 5.94 -3.71
C GLY A 268 29.26 7.05 -4.61
N GLY A 269 29.02 8.32 -4.28
CA GLY A 269 29.41 9.49 -5.06
C GLY A 269 30.70 10.14 -4.57
N GLU A 270 30.59 11.34 -4.00
CA GLU A 270 31.66 12.12 -3.35
C GLU A 270 31.16 12.57 -1.97
N GLN A 271 32.08 12.77 -1.02
CA GLN A 271 31.72 13.18 0.32
C GLN A 271 31.23 14.64 0.36
N ASP A 272 30.04 14.87 0.89
CA ASP A 272 29.52 16.22 1.16
C ASP A 272 29.47 16.48 2.68
N PRO A 273 30.22 17.49 3.19
CA PRO A 273 30.22 17.85 4.61
C PRO A 273 28.83 18.13 5.18
N LYS A 274 27.93 18.74 4.40
CA LYS A 274 26.56 19.08 4.83
C LYS A 274 25.74 17.84 5.15
N LEU A 275 26.01 16.72 4.48
CA LEU A 275 25.31 15.45 4.73
C LEU A 275 25.92 14.67 5.88
N GLN A 276 27.24 14.75 6.04
CA GLN A 276 27.95 14.12 7.15
C GLN A 276 27.44 14.64 8.50
N ASP A 277 27.25 15.95 8.65
CA ASP A 277 26.76 16.57 9.88
C ASP A 277 25.28 16.23 10.20
N MET A 278 24.55 15.67 9.23
CA MET A 278 23.12 15.37 9.37
C MET A 278 22.83 13.94 9.80
N VAL A 279 23.81 13.04 9.84
CA VAL A 279 23.63 11.62 10.14
C VAL A 279 24.49 11.19 11.31
N ASP A 280 24.20 10.02 11.87
CA ASP A 280 24.99 9.47 12.98
C ASP A 280 26.27 8.80 12.47
N GLU A 281 26.19 8.14 11.30
CA GLU A 281 27.33 7.53 10.62
C GLU A 281 27.29 7.82 9.11
N TYR A 282 28.43 8.23 8.53
CA TYR A 282 28.59 8.49 7.11
C TYR A 282 29.67 7.57 6.52
N PHE A 283 29.28 6.72 5.57
CA PHE A 283 30.18 5.84 4.84
C PHE A 283 30.37 6.34 3.42
N TYR A 284 31.59 6.81 3.15
CA TYR A 284 32.05 7.11 1.81
C TYR A 284 32.68 5.87 1.16
N VAL A 285 32.06 5.35 0.10
CA VAL A 285 32.53 4.12 -0.58
C VAL A 285 32.66 4.29 -2.09
N GLY A 286 32.53 5.52 -2.60
CA GLY A 286 32.55 5.83 -4.04
C GLY A 286 33.91 5.60 -4.73
N GLU A 287 35.01 5.62 -3.99
CA GLU A 287 36.36 5.39 -4.53
C GLU A 287 36.69 3.90 -4.74
N GLU A 288 35.93 2.98 -4.14
CA GLU A 288 36.17 1.56 -4.31
C GLU A 288 35.79 1.10 -5.73
N ASP A 289 36.73 0.49 -6.45
CA ASP A 289 36.57 0.13 -7.87
C ASP A 289 35.31 -0.69 -8.17
N GLU A 290 34.97 -1.65 -7.32
CA GLU A 290 33.78 -2.48 -7.50
C GLU A 290 32.48 -1.68 -7.31
N ILE A 291 32.45 -0.80 -6.31
CA ILE A 291 31.30 0.07 -6.03
C ILE A 291 31.15 1.08 -7.17
N LYS A 292 32.24 1.74 -7.57
CA LYS A 292 32.26 2.72 -8.66
C LYS A 292 31.74 2.11 -9.96
N LYS A 293 32.15 0.87 -10.29
CA LYS A 293 31.62 0.11 -11.43
C LYS A 293 30.12 -0.20 -11.28
N ALA A 294 29.69 -0.63 -10.10
CA ALA A 294 28.29 -0.98 -9.83
C ALA A 294 27.35 0.23 -9.87
N VAL A 295 27.67 1.32 -9.17
CA VAL A 295 26.90 2.58 -9.15
C VAL A 295 26.99 3.33 -10.47
N GLY A 296 28.08 3.12 -11.23
CA GLY A 296 28.28 3.59 -12.60
C GLY A 296 27.48 2.82 -13.66
N SER A 297 27.00 1.61 -13.34
CA SER A 297 26.28 0.78 -14.30
C SER A 297 24.88 1.31 -14.61
N GLN A 298 24.32 0.91 -15.75
CA GLN A 298 22.92 1.19 -16.12
C GLN A 298 21.86 0.53 -15.22
N TYR A 299 22.28 -0.27 -14.23
CA TYR A 299 21.40 -1.06 -13.36
C TYR A 299 21.40 -0.52 -11.93
N LYS A 300 20.41 0.29 -11.58
CA LYS A 300 20.30 0.93 -10.25
C LYS A 300 20.36 -0.06 -9.08
N GLY A 301 19.65 -1.19 -9.21
CA GLY A 301 19.59 -2.21 -8.15
C GLY A 301 20.97 -2.80 -7.81
N LEU A 302 21.87 -2.91 -8.81
CA LEU A 302 23.23 -3.41 -8.63
C LEU A 302 24.04 -2.47 -7.73
N GLY A 303 24.06 -1.17 -8.06
CA GLY A 303 24.75 -0.16 -7.25
C GLY A 303 24.26 -0.15 -5.81
N GLU A 304 22.94 -0.19 -5.59
CA GLU A 304 22.38 -0.22 -4.23
C GLU A 304 22.79 -1.47 -3.43
N ALA A 305 22.83 -2.64 -4.07
CA ALA A 305 23.26 -3.87 -3.39
C ALA A 305 24.72 -3.79 -2.94
N TYR A 306 25.60 -3.25 -3.79
CA TYR A 306 27.02 -3.07 -3.46
C TYR A 306 27.21 -2.08 -2.32
N LEU A 307 26.50 -0.94 -2.32
CA LEU A 307 26.56 0.02 -1.21
C LEU A 307 26.20 -0.64 0.13
N ILE A 308 25.12 -1.43 0.16
CA ILE A 308 24.67 -2.10 1.39
C ILE A 308 25.70 -3.14 1.86
N LEU A 309 26.27 -3.92 0.93
CA LEU A 309 27.25 -4.97 1.25
C LEU A 309 28.47 -4.45 2.03
N ARG A 310 28.81 -3.16 1.91
CA ARG A 310 29.97 -2.55 2.60
C ARG A 310 29.78 -2.34 4.09
N VAL A 311 28.54 -2.16 4.55
CA VAL A 311 28.27 -1.81 5.95
C VAL A 311 27.59 -2.93 6.73
N LEU A 312 27.40 -4.12 6.14
CA LEU A 312 26.60 -5.19 6.74
C LEU A 312 27.03 -5.58 8.16
N ASP A 313 28.33 -5.57 8.45
CA ASP A 313 28.84 -5.90 9.78
C ASP A 313 28.41 -4.86 10.82
N GLU A 314 28.40 -3.58 10.46
CA GLU A 314 27.91 -2.48 11.32
C GLU A 314 26.42 -2.59 11.63
N LEU A 315 25.65 -3.24 10.76
CA LEU A 315 24.21 -3.38 10.93
C LEU A 315 23.82 -4.45 11.95
N LYS A 316 24.72 -5.39 12.28
CA LYS A 316 24.44 -6.52 13.17
C LYS A 316 24.13 -6.11 14.62
N LYS A 317 24.49 -4.88 15.02
CA LYS A 317 24.27 -4.35 16.38
C LYS A 317 22.84 -3.82 16.62
N TYR A 318 22.04 -3.68 15.57
CA TYR A 318 20.68 -3.15 15.62
C TYR A 318 19.65 -4.27 15.67
N ASP A 319 18.52 -4.02 16.35
CA ASP A 319 17.41 -4.98 16.41
C ASP A 319 16.67 -5.03 15.06
N TYR A 320 16.62 -3.91 14.35
CA TYR A 320 15.94 -3.81 13.07
C TYR A 320 16.52 -2.70 12.19
N CYS A 321 16.75 -3.02 10.91
CA CYS A 321 17.27 -2.09 9.92
C CYS A 321 16.24 -1.82 8.82
N PHE A 322 16.04 -0.55 8.50
CA PHE A 322 15.26 -0.08 7.37
C PHE A 322 16.20 0.38 6.26
N LYS A 323 16.00 -0.10 5.04
CA LYS A 323 16.71 0.43 3.86
C LYS A 323 15.85 1.47 3.18
N LEU A 324 16.31 2.73 3.13
CA LEU A 324 15.69 3.84 2.42
C LEU A 324 16.62 4.31 1.28
N SER A 325 16.09 4.64 0.10
CA SER A 325 16.90 5.31 -0.93
C SER A 325 16.92 6.82 -0.66
N GLY A 326 18.07 7.50 -0.83
CA GLY A 326 18.25 8.94 -0.58
C GLY A 326 17.41 9.89 -1.45
N ARG A 327 16.52 9.37 -2.30
CA ARG A 327 15.55 10.14 -3.08
C ARG A 327 14.12 10.06 -2.54
N TYR A 328 13.97 9.39 -1.41
CA TYR A 328 12.69 9.05 -0.82
C TYR A 328 12.64 9.46 0.64
N TYR A 329 11.51 10.02 1.04
CA TYR A 329 11.26 10.50 2.38
C TYR A 329 10.01 9.83 2.96
N LEU A 330 9.99 9.73 4.29
CA LEU A 330 8.85 9.24 5.04
C LEU A 330 7.75 10.31 5.05
N THR A 331 6.52 9.92 4.76
CA THR A 331 5.35 10.81 4.73
C THR A 331 4.58 10.75 6.05
N GLU A 332 3.54 11.57 6.19
CA GLU A 332 2.59 11.48 7.32
C GLU A 332 1.89 10.12 7.44
N ALA A 333 1.86 9.33 6.37
CA ALA A 333 1.29 7.99 6.38
C ALA A 333 2.26 6.92 6.91
N PHE A 334 3.53 7.28 7.20
CA PHE A 334 4.49 6.35 7.76
C PHE A 334 4.21 6.09 9.23
N ASP A 335 4.07 4.81 9.58
CA ASP A 335 4.04 4.35 10.97
C ASP A 335 4.97 3.15 11.09
N VAL A 336 6.04 3.30 11.89
CA VAL A 336 7.02 2.24 12.13
C VAL A 336 6.38 0.99 12.73
N THR A 337 5.27 1.13 13.43
CA THR A 337 4.57 0.03 14.09
C THR A 337 3.72 -0.82 13.14
N ASP A 338 3.62 -0.43 11.86
CA ASP A 338 2.97 -1.23 10.81
C ASP A 338 3.86 -2.40 10.34
N PHE A 339 5.13 -2.43 10.75
CA PHE A 339 6.11 -3.46 10.40
C PHE A 339 6.09 -4.65 11.36
N GLN A 340 6.39 -5.85 10.84
CA GLN A 340 6.62 -7.05 11.63
C GLN A 340 8.11 -7.23 11.90
N PHE A 341 8.57 -6.87 13.09
CA PHE A 341 10.00 -6.82 13.44
C PHE A 341 10.73 -8.18 13.44
N SER A 342 9.98 -9.29 13.50
CA SER A 342 10.54 -10.65 13.39
C SER A 342 10.67 -11.16 11.95
N ALA A 343 10.32 -10.33 10.95
CA ALA A 343 10.23 -10.71 9.55
C ALA A 343 10.90 -9.67 8.63
N PHE A 344 11.24 -10.10 7.42
CA PHE A 344 11.59 -9.18 6.35
C PHE A 344 10.33 -8.49 5.83
N ASN A 345 10.37 -7.16 5.77
CA ASN A 345 9.19 -6.37 5.44
C ASN A 345 9.36 -5.74 4.06
N PHE A 346 8.50 -6.12 3.11
CA PHE A 346 8.54 -5.61 1.74
C PHE A 346 7.21 -4.99 1.34
N LYS A 347 7.22 -4.09 0.36
CA LYS A 347 5.97 -3.59 -0.23
C LYS A 347 5.18 -4.75 -0.85
N ASN A 348 3.88 -4.80 -0.60
CA ASN A 348 3.00 -5.68 -1.35
C ASN A 348 2.85 -5.16 -2.79
N TYR A 349 3.21 -5.99 -3.78
CA TYR A 349 3.06 -5.65 -5.19
C TYR A 349 1.75 -6.25 -5.71
N THR A 350 0.67 -5.48 -5.69
CA THR A 350 -0.59 -5.90 -6.30
C THR A 350 -0.47 -5.80 -7.82
N ARG A 351 -0.31 -6.95 -8.50
CA ARG A 351 -0.32 -7.03 -9.96
C ARG A 351 -1.76 -6.81 -10.45
N LYS A 352 -2.15 -5.58 -10.78
CA LYS A 352 -3.33 -5.37 -11.61
C LYS A 352 -2.98 -5.82 -13.03
N LYS A 353 -3.61 -6.91 -13.48
CA LYS A 353 -3.69 -7.22 -14.90
C LYS A 353 -4.74 -6.30 -15.49
N THR A 354 -4.35 -5.38 -16.35
CA THR A 354 -5.34 -4.67 -17.17
C THR A 354 -5.94 -5.67 -18.18
N LYS A 355 -7.15 -5.38 -18.67
CA LYS A 355 -7.81 -6.22 -19.70
C LYS A 355 -7.02 -6.28 -21.02
N THR A 356 -6.07 -5.38 -21.24
CA THR A 356 -5.20 -5.32 -22.43
C THR A 356 -3.96 -6.21 -22.32
N GLY A 357 -3.73 -6.87 -21.18
CA GLY A 357 -2.54 -7.68 -20.95
C GLY A 357 -1.31 -6.87 -20.53
N GLU A 358 -1.41 -5.54 -20.50
CA GLU A 358 -0.40 -4.67 -19.95
C GLU A 358 -0.46 -4.72 -18.41
N SER A 359 0.71 -4.81 -17.81
CA SER A 359 0.85 -4.61 -16.37
C SER A 359 0.83 -3.11 -16.08
N ASP A 360 0.09 -2.68 -15.06
CA ASP A 360 0.08 -1.31 -14.49
C ASP A 360 1.43 -0.87 -13.89
N TYR A 361 2.56 -1.38 -14.40
CA TYR A 361 3.84 -0.73 -14.12
C TYR A 361 3.79 0.64 -14.78
N ILE A 362 3.70 1.70 -13.98
CA ILE A 362 4.24 2.99 -14.39
C ILE A 362 5.69 2.70 -14.80
N LYS A 363 6.02 2.89 -16.09
CA LYS A 363 7.41 2.83 -16.59
C LYS A 363 8.27 3.67 -15.63
N GLY A 364 9.17 3.04 -14.88
CA GLY A 364 10.02 3.70 -13.88
C GLY A 364 9.73 3.38 -12.40
N SER A 365 8.67 2.63 -12.07
CA SER A 365 8.38 2.18 -10.69
C SER A 365 9.29 1.03 -10.19
N HIS A 366 10.49 0.86 -10.78
CA HIS A 366 11.48 -0.18 -10.47
C HIS A 366 12.56 0.29 -9.49
N SER A 367 12.22 1.19 -8.57
CA SER A 367 13.17 1.62 -7.57
C SER A 367 12.73 1.26 -6.16
N THR A 368 13.70 0.69 -5.45
CA THR A 368 13.74 0.49 -4.02
C THR A 368 13.37 1.77 -3.29
N ARG A 369 12.28 1.71 -2.52
CA ARG A 369 11.82 2.83 -1.71
C ARG A 369 12.21 2.60 -0.27
N LEU A 370 11.51 1.69 0.38
CA LEU A 370 11.69 1.29 1.77
C LEU A 370 11.45 -0.22 1.90
N TYR A 371 12.30 -0.91 2.65
CA TYR A 371 12.03 -2.25 3.16
C TYR A 371 12.76 -2.47 4.49
N GLY A 372 12.31 -3.46 5.25
CA GLY A 372 12.81 -3.75 6.59
C GLY A 372 13.52 -5.11 6.69
N VAL A 373 14.56 -5.15 7.52
CA VAL A 373 15.46 -6.29 7.74
C VAL A 373 15.64 -6.52 9.25
N PRO A 374 15.27 -7.69 9.78
CA PRO A 374 15.56 -8.02 11.18
C PRO A 374 17.07 -8.16 11.43
N GLY A 375 17.54 -7.63 12.55
CA GLY A 375 18.95 -7.70 12.95
C GLY A 375 19.45 -9.15 13.11
N ASP A 376 18.65 -10.02 13.72
CA ASP A 376 18.92 -11.45 13.89
C ASP A 376 18.95 -12.25 12.57
N ARG A 377 18.71 -11.58 11.43
CA ARG A 377 18.72 -12.17 10.08
C ARG A 377 19.74 -11.53 9.14
N MET A 378 20.68 -10.74 9.64
CA MET A 378 21.65 -10.03 8.80
C MET A 378 22.48 -10.97 7.91
N GLU A 379 22.88 -12.15 8.39
CA GLU A 379 23.59 -13.16 7.57
C GLU A 379 22.73 -13.73 6.43
N GLN A 380 21.43 -13.92 6.68
CA GLN A 380 20.48 -14.36 5.64
C GLN A 380 20.29 -13.25 4.59
N TYR A 381 20.24 -12.00 5.05
CA TYR A 381 20.16 -10.82 4.19
C TYR A 381 21.40 -10.69 3.31
N GLU A 382 22.60 -10.79 3.88
CA GLU A 382 23.88 -10.79 3.17
C GLU A 382 23.93 -11.88 2.09
N THR A 383 23.59 -13.12 2.48
CA THR A 383 23.58 -14.26 1.56
C THR A 383 22.62 -14.02 0.40
N ALA A 384 21.44 -13.46 0.68
CA ALA A 384 20.44 -13.17 -0.34
C ALA A 384 20.87 -12.01 -1.25
N LEU A 385 21.49 -10.95 -0.72
CA LEU A 385 22.07 -9.85 -1.50
C LEU A 385 23.12 -10.38 -2.48
N LYS A 386 24.11 -11.15 -1.99
CA LYS A 386 25.16 -11.76 -2.83
C LYS A 386 24.58 -12.64 -3.93
N LYS A 387 23.58 -13.46 -3.62
CA LYS A 387 22.89 -14.31 -4.62
C LYS A 387 22.09 -13.49 -5.64
N SER A 388 21.56 -12.34 -5.24
CA SER A 388 20.76 -11.48 -6.11
C SER A 388 21.57 -10.74 -7.18
N ILE A 389 22.88 -10.55 -6.99
CA ILE A 389 23.77 -9.81 -7.91
C ILE A 389 23.57 -10.23 -9.37
N LYS A 390 23.54 -11.53 -9.67
CA LYS A 390 23.35 -12.04 -11.03
C LYS A 390 22.04 -11.64 -11.70
N GLU A 391 20.98 -11.38 -10.93
CA GLU A 391 19.70 -10.86 -11.45
C GLU A 391 19.69 -9.34 -11.54
N LEU A 392 20.39 -8.66 -10.64
CA LEU A 392 20.57 -7.20 -10.66
C LEU A 392 21.40 -6.75 -11.87
N GLU A 393 22.42 -7.52 -12.25
CA GLU A 393 23.20 -7.36 -13.48
C GLU A 393 22.37 -7.53 -14.76
N LYS A 394 21.16 -8.10 -14.65
CA LYS A 394 20.19 -8.21 -15.75
C LYS A 394 19.14 -7.10 -15.71
N GLY A 395 19.29 -6.13 -14.81
CA GLY A 395 18.40 -4.99 -14.66
C GLY A 395 17.17 -5.22 -13.78
N THR A 396 17.14 -6.31 -13.00
CA THR A 396 16.07 -6.52 -12.01
C THR A 396 16.25 -5.53 -10.84
N GLY A 397 15.16 -4.92 -10.35
CA GLY A 397 15.20 -4.12 -9.12
C GLY A 397 15.48 -4.99 -7.89
N ILE A 398 16.21 -4.45 -6.91
CA ILE A 398 16.59 -5.20 -5.69
C ILE A 398 15.36 -5.65 -4.90
N GLU A 399 14.29 -4.87 -4.90
CA GLU A 399 13.00 -5.16 -4.29
C GLU A 399 12.31 -6.40 -4.90
N TYR A 400 12.68 -6.79 -6.11
CA TYR A 400 12.15 -7.98 -6.79
C TYR A 400 13.10 -9.16 -6.74
N ALA A 401 14.40 -8.91 -6.88
CA ALA A 401 15.43 -9.95 -6.87
C ALA A 401 15.64 -10.49 -5.44
N LEU A 402 15.81 -9.61 -4.46
CA LEU A 402 16.15 -9.98 -3.08
C LEU A 402 15.11 -10.93 -2.45
N PRO A 403 13.80 -10.70 -2.54
CA PRO A 403 12.81 -11.62 -1.95
C PRO A 403 12.83 -13.03 -2.56
N ARG A 404 13.42 -13.26 -3.74
CA ARG A 404 13.52 -14.61 -4.34
C ARG A 404 14.53 -15.49 -3.63
N TYR A 405 15.53 -14.87 -2.99
CA TYR A 405 16.65 -15.56 -2.32
C TYR A 405 16.50 -15.61 -0.80
N LEU A 406 15.50 -14.92 -0.26
CA LEU A 406 15.11 -14.96 1.15
C LEU A 406 14.06 -16.07 1.38
N LYS A 407 14.02 -16.65 2.58
CA LYS A 407 13.08 -17.73 2.92
C LYS A 407 11.65 -17.20 3.04
N LYS A 408 10.71 -17.77 2.26
CA LYS A 408 9.32 -17.30 2.17
C LYS A 408 8.53 -17.27 3.48
N GLU A 409 8.84 -18.17 4.41
CA GLU A 409 8.17 -18.26 5.71
C GLU A 409 8.40 -17.05 6.64
N LYS A 410 9.21 -16.07 6.21
CA LYS A 410 9.65 -14.92 7.01
C LYS A 410 9.41 -13.58 6.34
N PHE A 411 8.46 -13.51 5.39
CA PHE A 411 8.05 -12.23 4.80
C PHE A 411 6.79 -11.70 5.45
N TYR A 412 6.78 -10.39 5.64
CA TYR A 412 5.59 -9.62 5.86
C TYR A 412 5.47 -8.59 4.73
N TYR A 413 4.35 -8.61 4.02
CA TYR A 413 4.12 -7.69 2.90
C TYR A 413 3.27 -6.51 3.38
N CYS A 414 3.90 -5.34 3.47
CA CYS A 414 3.24 -4.10 3.87
C CYS A 414 2.57 -3.46 2.65
N ASN A 415 1.27 -3.20 2.72
CA ASN A 415 0.57 -2.42 1.68
C ASN A 415 0.96 -0.94 1.72
N MET A 416 1.13 -0.39 2.92
CA MET A 416 1.53 0.98 3.17
C MET A 416 2.93 0.98 3.73
N LEU A 417 3.82 1.72 3.07
CA LEU A 417 5.17 1.97 3.56
C LEU A 417 5.36 3.45 3.96
N GLY A 418 4.36 4.31 3.74
CA GLY A 418 4.44 5.73 4.06
C GLY A 418 5.63 6.45 3.43
N VAL A 419 5.97 6.13 2.18
CA VAL A 419 7.16 6.70 1.51
C VAL A 419 6.77 7.36 0.19
N ALA A 420 7.25 8.58 0.00
CA ALA A 420 7.16 9.33 -1.25
C ALA A 420 8.55 9.75 -1.71
N GLY A 421 8.70 10.13 -2.97
CA GLY A 421 9.98 10.53 -3.53
C GLY A 421 9.82 11.15 -4.91
N MET A 422 10.74 12.03 -5.28
CA MET A 422 10.75 12.67 -6.59
C MET A 422 11.49 11.76 -7.56
N CYS A 423 10.74 10.97 -8.33
CA CYS A 423 11.29 10.03 -9.30
C CYS A 423 11.38 10.69 -10.70
N GLY A 424 12.05 11.83 -10.79
CA GLY A 424 12.34 12.48 -12.06
C GLY A 424 13.49 11.78 -12.79
N VAL A 425 13.16 10.90 -13.73
CA VAL A 425 14.02 10.62 -14.90
C VAL A 425 13.62 11.49 -16.09
N ASN A 426 12.65 12.38 -15.93
CA ASN A 426 12.35 13.51 -16.82
C ASN A 426 11.63 14.59 -15.98
N ARG A 427 12.04 15.85 -16.08
CA ARG A 427 11.45 16.98 -15.31
C ARG A 427 9.98 17.20 -15.64
N GLU A 428 9.52 16.77 -16.82
CA GLU A 428 8.13 16.87 -17.27
C GLU A 428 7.13 16.15 -16.36
N TYR A 429 7.54 15.09 -15.63
CA TYR A 429 6.66 14.36 -14.69
C TYR A 429 6.62 14.98 -13.28
N LEU A 430 7.24 16.15 -13.07
CA LEU A 430 7.21 16.86 -11.79
C LEU A 430 6.11 17.94 -11.74
N GLU A 431 5.50 18.28 -12.89
CA GLU A 431 4.45 19.30 -13.02
C GLU A 431 3.02 18.72 -12.95
N GLU A 432 2.85 17.39 -12.98
CA GLU A 432 1.59 16.66 -12.72
C GLU A 432 1.55 16.07 -11.31
#